data_AF-A0A084U3W0-F1
#
_entry.id   AF-A0A084U3W0-F1
#
_cell.length_a   1.000
_cell.length_b   1.000
_cell.length_c   1.000
_cell.angle_alpha   90.00
_cell.angle_beta   90.00
_cell.angle_gamma   90.00
#
_symmetry.space_group_name_H-M   'P 1'
#
loop_
_entity.id
_entity.type
_entity.pdbx_description
1 polymer ?
#
loop_
_entity_poly.entity_id
_entity_poly.type
_entity_poly.pdbx_seq_one_letter_code
_entity_poly.pdbx_strand_id
1 'polypeptide(L)'
;MKKSKNVEKLVPTPLEFENNYKSFNIDVSNFLLELRKLMNKTIDQFVYDLGWANDKYYSKIVNGFKNKDGTKSYSNPSVNYIFGALKYAFENNEEWKNKKDEITLLVFKYFL
;
A
#
# COMPACT_ATOMS: atom_id res chain seq x y z
N MET A 1 55.74 4.26 -2.50
CA MET A 1 54.52 4.60 -1.73
C MET A 1 53.31 4.56 -2.67
N LYS A 2 52.43 3.56 -2.56
CA LYS A 2 51.20 3.48 -3.35
C LYS A 2 50.12 4.26 -2.60
N LYS A 3 49.57 5.32 -3.21
CA LYS A 3 48.46 6.09 -2.63
C LYS A 3 47.23 5.19 -2.54
N SER A 4 46.71 5.05 -1.33
CA SER A 4 45.45 4.36 -1.02
C SER A 4 44.33 5.02 -1.82
N LYS A 5 43.57 4.22 -2.59
CA LYS A 5 42.33 4.71 -3.21
C LYS A 5 41.36 5.02 -2.08
N ASN A 6 40.93 6.28 -2.02
CA ASN A 6 39.83 6.71 -1.16
C ASN A 6 38.65 5.78 -1.40
N VAL A 7 38.33 4.97 -0.40
CA VAL A 7 36.99 4.38 -0.24
C VAL A 7 36.13 5.50 0.29
N GLU A 8 35.87 6.51 -0.54
CA GLU A 8 34.79 7.45 -0.27
C GLU A 8 33.51 6.63 -0.37
N LYS A 9 32.93 6.39 0.79
CA LYS A 9 31.65 5.71 0.97
C LYS A 9 30.67 6.31 -0.02
N LEU A 10 30.12 5.45 -0.89
CA LEU A 10 28.95 5.70 -1.72
C LEU A 10 27.76 6.00 -0.80
N VAL A 11 27.71 7.21 -0.25
CA VAL A 11 26.51 7.72 0.39
C VAL A 11 25.72 8.36 -0.75
N PRO A 12 24.63 7.72 -1.22
CA PRO A 12 23.82 8.29 -2.29
C PRO A 12 23.33 9.66 -1.85
N THR A 13 23.37 10.60 -2.77
CA THR A 13 22.83 11.94 -2.57
C THR A 13 21.34 11.85 -2.21
N PRO A 14 20.76 12.86 -1.54
CA PRO A 14 19.32 12.88 -1.26
C PRO A 14 18.44 12.65 -2.50
N LEU A 15 18.90 13.11 -3.66
CA LEU A 15 18.24 12.91 -4.96
C LEU A 15 18.36 11.46 -5.49
N GLU A 16 19.50 10.81 -5.27
CA GLU A 16 19.68 9.38 -5.56
C GLU A 16 18.90 8.50 -4.57
N PHE A 17 18.77 8.93 -3.31
CA PHE A 17 17.93 8.28 -2.31
C PHE A 17 16.45 8.35 -2.70
N GLU A 18 15.96 9.51 -3.14
CA GLU A 18 14.58 9.67 -3.66
C GLU A 18 14.35 8.89 -4.96
N ASN A 19 15.34 8.82 -5.86
CA ASN A 19 15.20 8.10 -7.11
C ASN A 19 15.32 6.56 -6.95
N ASN A 20 16.07 6.06 -5.96
CA ASN A 20 16.17 4.63 -5.69
C ASN A 20 14.89 4.02 -5.08
N TYR A 21 14.03 4.83 -4.47
CA TYR A 21 12.70 4.40 -4.00
C TYR A 21 11.56 4.71 -5.00
N LYS A 22 11.89 5.25 -6.19
CA LYS A 22 10.90 5.68 -7.19
C LYS A 22 10.21 4.55 -7.97
N SER A 23 10.46 3.28 -7.62
CA SER A 23 9.63 2.18 -8.12
C SER A 23 9.69 0.95 -7.23
N PHE A 24 9.28 1.05 -5.97
CA PHE A 24 8.46 -0.07 -5.49
C PHE A 24 7.16 0.04 -6.27
N ASN A 25 7.00 -0.79 -7.30
CA ASN A 25 5.75 -0.88 -8.04
C ASN A 25 4.76 -1.65 -7.14
N ILE A 26 4.39 -1.02 -6.02
CA ILE A 26 3.50 -1.59 -5.01
C ILE A 26 2.14 -1.66 -5.66
N ASP A 27 1.70 -2.88 -5.92
CA ASP A 27 0.36 -3.12 -6.44
C ASP A 27 -0.67 -3.05 -5.31
N VAL A 28 -0.93 -1.82 -4.85
CA VAL A 28 -1.89 -1.57 -3.76
C VAL A 28 -3.29 -2.05 -4.14
N SER A 29 -3.64 -1.99 -5.43
CA SER A 29 -4.92 -2.51 -5.92
C SER A 29 -5.06 -4.00 -5.64
N ASN A 30 -4.07 -4.80 -6.04
CA ASN A 30 -4.08 -6.24 -5.78
C ASN A 30 -3.95 -6.57 -4.29
N PHE A 31 -3.16 -5.81 -3.54
CA PHE A 31 -3.11 -5.93 -2.08
C PHE A 31 -4.51 -5.75 -1.44
N LEU A 32 -5.23 -4.68 -1.77
CA LEU A 32 -6.56 -4.41 -1.21
C LEU A 32 -7.60 -5.46 -1.65
N LEU A 33 -7.49 -5.95 -2.88
CA LEU A 33 -8.33 -7.05 -3.38
C LEU A 33 -8.10 -8.35 -2.61
N GLU A 34 -6.85 -8.77 -2.44
CA GLU A 34 -6.50 -9.98 -1.68
C GLU A 34 -6.86 -9.83 -0.21
N LEU A 35 -6.60 -8.67 0.39
CA LEU A 35 -6.93 -8.40 1.79
C LEU A 35 -8.44 -8.47 2.03
N ARG A 36 -9.25 -7.86 1.16
CA ARG A 36 -10.72 -7.94 1.28
C ARG A 36 -11.22 -9.37 1.14
N LYS A 37 -10.64 -10.16 0.23
CA LYS A 37 -10.97 -11.59 0.06
C LYS A 37 -10.57 -12.39 1.30
N LEU A 38 -9.38 -12.14 1.87
CA LEU A 38 -8.89 -12.78 3.10
C LEU A 38 -9.83 -12.52 4.28
N MET A 39 -10.35 -11.30 4.37
CA MET A 39 -11.35 -10.91 5.38
C MET A 39 -12.76 -11.41 5.06
N ASN A 40 -13.01 -11.93 3.85
CA ASN A 40 -14.32 -12.37 3.38
C ASN A 40 -15.42 -11.29 3.55
N LYS A 41 -15.10 -10.04 3.22
CA LYS A 41 -16.01 -8.89 3.40
C LYS A 41 -16.54 -8.33 2.09
N THR A 42 -17.75 -7.77 2.13
CA THR A 42 -18.25 -6.90 1.07
C THR A 42 -17.40 -5.63 0.99
N ILE A 43 -17.50 -4.88 -0.10
CA ILE A 43 -16.75 -3.62 -0.23
C ILE A 43 -17.13 -2.65 0.90
N ASP A 44 -18.43 -2.50 1.18
CA ASP A 44 -18.90 -1.57 2.22
C ASP A 44 -18.40 -1.94 3.62
N GLN A 45 -18.48 -3.22 3.99
CA GLN A 45 -17.97 -3.72 5.27
C GLN A 45 -16.45 -3.49 5.38
N PHE A 46 -15.73 -3.78 4.31
CA PHE A 46 -14.28 -3.63 4.27
C PHE A 46 -13.83 -2.18 4.41
N VAL A 47 -14.48 -1.27 3.68
CA VAL A 47 -14.21 0.17 3.70
C VAL A 47 -14.58 0.77 5.06
N TYR A 48 -15.70 0.32 5.64
CA TYR A 48 -16.10 0.73 6.99
C TYR A 48 -15.07 0.31 8.04
N ASP A 49 -14.61 -0.95 8.00
CA ASP A 49 -13.58 -1.46 8.92
C ASP A 49 -12.27 -0.68 8.82
N LEU A 50 -11.91 -0.23 7.61
CA LEU A 50 -10.74 0.61 7.35
C LEU A 50 -10.91 2.09 7.77
N GLY A 51 -12.08 2.48 8.29
CA GLY A 51 -12.38 3.84 8.71
C GLY A 51 -12.55 4.82 7.54
N TRP A 52 -12.87 4.32 6.35
CA TRP A 52 -13.07 5.16 5.17
C TRP A 52 -14.52 5.60 5.06
N ALA A 53 -14.73 6.84 4.59
CA ALA A 53 -16.06 7.44 4.55
C ALA A 53 -17.04 6.76 3.57
N ASN A 54 -16.54 6.17 2.49
CA ASN A 54 -17.34 5.43 1.49
C ASN A 54 -16.44 4.65 0.51
N ASP A 55 -17.08 3.78 -0.26
CA ASP A 55 -16.48 2.86 -1.22
C ASP A 55 -15.80 3.54 -2.43
N LYS A 56 -16.04 4.84 -2.67
CA LYS A 56 -15.48 5.55 -3.82
C LYS A 56 -13.96 5.53 -3.80
N TYR A 57 -13.35 5.60 -2.61
CA TYR A 57 -11.90 5.56 -2.50
C TYR A 57 -11.35 4.19 -2.90
N TYR A 58 -11.91 3.11 -2.35
CA TYR A 58 -11.59 1.74 -2.75
C TYR A 58 -11.78 1.53 -4.26
N SER A 59 -12.93 1.93 -4.81
CA SER A 59 -13.24 1.79 -6.23
C SER A 59 -12.28 2.56 -7.14
N LYS A 60 -11.82 3.76 -6.74
CA LYS A 60 -10.82 4.52 -7.49
C LYS A 60 -9.45 3.83 -7.53
N ILE A 61 -9.08 3.12 -6.47
CA ILE A 61 -7.81 2.38 -6.40
C ILE A 61 -7.91 1.10 -7.21
N VAL A 62 -8.98 0.34 -7.02
CA VAL A 62 -9.08 -1.03 -7.53
C VAL A 62 -9.68 -1.09 -8.94
N ASN A 63 -10.77 -0.35 -9.18
CA ASN A 63 -11.54 -0.42 -10.43
C ASN A 63 -11.16 0.69 -11.42
N GLY A 64 -10.56 1.76 -10.90
CA GLY A 64 -10.34 3.03 -11.60
C GLY A 64 -11.64 3.81 -11.81
N PHE A 65 -11.51 5.09 -12.13
CA PHE A 65 -12.64 5.93 -12.56
C PHE A 65 -12.61 6.09 -14.08
N LYS A 66 -13.76 5.90 -14.74
CA LYS A 66 -13.88 6.11 -16.18
C LYS A 66 -14.00 7.61 -16.47
N ASN A 67 -13.03 8.16 -17.19
CA ASN A 67 -13.00 9.54 -17.63
C ASN A 67 -13.96 9.76 -18.81
N LYS A 68 -14.25 11.03 -19.14
CA LYS A 68 -15.13 11.41 -20.25
C LYS A 68 -14.61 10.96 -21.61
N ASP A 69 -13.30 10.82 -21.76
CA ASP A 69 -12.61 10.34 -22.96
C ASP A 69 -12.57 8.80 -23.06
N GLY A 70 -13.16 8.09 -22.08
CA GLY A 70 -13.20 6.63 -22.02
C GLY A 70 -11.98 5.98 -21.37
N THR A 71 -10.94 6.74 -21.03
CA THR A 71 -9.78 6.23 -20.29
C THR A 71 -10.11 5.96 -18.82
N LYS A 72 -9.26 5.18 -18.14
CA LYS A 72 -9.38 4.96 -16.68
C LYS A 72 -8.25 5.65 -15.94
N SER A 73 -8.60 6.43 -14.92
CA SER A 73 -7.64 6.95 -13.95
C SER A 73 -7.72 6.16 -12.66
N TYR A 74 -6.56 5.77 -12.14
CA TYR A 74 -6.42 5.04 -10.89
C TYR A 74 -5.85 5.96 -9.82
N SER A 75 -6.36 5.85 -8.59
CA SER A 75 -5.74 6.47 -7.43
C SER A 75 -4.61 5.59 -6.92
N ASN A 76 -3.42 6.17 -6.74
CA ASN A 76 -2.30 5.48 -6.11
C ASN A 76 -2.11 6.02 -4.67
N PRO A 77 -2.70 5.36 -3.66
CA PRO A 77 -2.62 5.82 -2.28
C PRO A 77 -1.19 5.68 -1.77
N SER A 78 -0.79 6.54 -0.84
CA SER A 78 0.52 6.37 -0.18
C SER A 78 0.50 5.14 0.71
N VAL A 79 1.65 4.49 0.86
CA VAL A 79 1.86 3.37 1.78
C VAL A 79 1.42 3.73 3.21
N ASN A 80 1.77 4.93 3.67
CA ASN A 80 1.36 5.43 4.99
C ASN A 80 -0.17 5.51 5.16
N TYR A 81 -0.89 5.89 4.11
CA TYR A 81 -2.35 5.92 4.15
C TYR A 81 -2.93 4.51 4.33
N ILE A 82 -2.38 3.53 3.61
CA ILE A 82 -2.79 2.13 3.73
C ILE A 82 -2.48 1.58 5.12
N PHE A 83 -1.27 1.78 5.64
CA PHE A 83 -0.94 1.34 6.99
C PHE A 83 -1.74 2.04 8.09
N GLY A 84 -2.09 3.32 7.90
CA GLY A 84 -2.99 4.03 8.79
C GLY A 84 -4.38 3.38 8.85
N ALA A 85 -4.93 3.01 7.69
CA ALA A 85 -6.21 2.32 7.61
C ALA A 85 -6.17 0.91 8.22
N LEU A 86 -5.09 0.16 8.00
CA LEU A 86 -4.88 -1.14 8.65
C LEU A 86 -4.81 -1.00 10.17
N LYS A 87 -4.03 -0.04 10.66
CA LYS A 87 -3.92 0.25 12.10
C LYS A 87 -5.29 0.53 12.70
N TYR A 88 -6.09 1.39 12.04
CA TYR A 88 -7.45 1.69 12.48
C TYR A 88 -8.30 0.42 12.57
N ALA A 89 -8.29 -0.43 11.54
CA ALA A 89 -9.06 -1.67 11.53
C ALA A 89 -8.62 -2.65 12.65
N PHE A 90 -7.30 -2.81 12.86
CA PHE A 90 -6.77 -3.62 13.95
C PHE A 90 -7.14 -3.09 15.34
N GLU A 91 -7.19 -1.77 15.53
CA GLU A 91 -7.54 -1.17 16.83
C GLU A 91 -9.03 -1.32 17.15
N ASN A 92 -9.89 -1.29 16.12
CA ASN A 92 -11.34 -1.20 16.29
C ASN A 92 -12.11 -2.49 15.98
N ASN A 93 -11.47 -3.54 15.47
CA ASN A 93 -12.15 -4.78 15.08
C ASN A 93 -11.37 -6.04 15.50
N GLU A 94 -11.96 -6.86 16.38
CA GLU A 94 -11.37 -8.13 16.86
C GLU A 94 -11.15 -9.15 15.75
N GLU A 95 -12.01 -9.18 14.72
CA GLU A 95 -11.86 -10.10 13.58
C GLU A 95 -10.55 -9.84 12.84
N TRP A 96 -10.14 -8.57 12.71
CA TRP A 96 -8.88 -8.19 12.08
C TRP A 96 -7.68 -8.63 12.93
N LYS A 97 -7.76 -8.48 14.26
CA LYS A 97 -6.73 -8.97 15.18
C LYS A 97 -6.52 -10.48 15.05
N ASN A 98 -7.61 -11.25 14.89
CA ASN A 98 -7.55 -12.70 14.74
C ASN A 98 -6.91 -13.17 13.42
N LYS A 99 -6.80 -12.31 12.40
CA LYS A 99 -6.15 -12.59 11.11
C LYS A 99 -4.80 -11.88 10.95
N LYS A 100 -4.22 -11.41 12.06
CA LYS A 100 -3.01 -10.58 12.05
C LYS A 100 -1.85 -11.23 11.28
N ASP A 101 -1.64 -12.53 11.47
CA ASP A 101 -0.51 -13.23 10.87
C ASP A 101 -0.68 -13.33 9.35
N GLU A 102 -1.86 -13.69 8.85
CA GLU A 102 -2.13 -13.74 7.41
C GLU A 102 -2.08 -12.34 6.77
N ILE A 103 -2.58 -11.32 7.46
CA ILE A 103 -2.49 -9.93 7.00
C ILE A 103 -1.02 -9.49 6.94
N THR A 104 -0.22 -9.85 7.94
CA THR A 104 1.21 -9.52 7.99
C THR A 104 1.95 -10.17 6.83
N LEU A 105 1.70 -11.45 6.55
CA LEU A 105 2.25 -12.14 5.37
C LEU A 105 1.84 -11.45 4.06
N LEU A 106 0.60 -10.99 3.96
CA LEU A 106 0.12 -10.26 2.81
C LEU A 106 0.83 -8.90 2.65
N VAL A 107 1.08 -8.19 3.76
CA VAL A 107 1.87 -6.94 3.74
C VAL A 107 3.29 -7.23 3.24
N PHE A 108 3.96 -8.25 3.77
CA PHE A 108 5.30 -8.64 3.31
C PHE A 108 5.32 -8.93 1.81
N LYS A 109 4.34 -9.66 1.29
CA LYS A 109 4.24 -10.00 -0.14
C LYS A 109 4.19 -8.77 -1.06
N TYR A 110 3.58 -7.67 -0.61
CA TYR A 110 3.27 -6.53 -1.48
C TYR A 110 4.11 -5.27 -1.22
N PHE A 111 4.70 -5.13 -0.04
CA PHE A 111 5.36 -3.89 0.39
C PHE A 111 6.85 -4.04 0.75
N LEU A 112 7.39 -5.26 0.77
CA LEU A 112 8.77 -5.55 1.20
C LEU A 112 9.45 -6.52 0.21
#